data_AF-E4XS47-F1
#
_entry.id   AF-E4XS47-F1
#
_cell.length_a   1.000
_cell.length_b   1.000
_cell.length_c   1.000
_cell.angle_alpha   90.00
_cell.angle_beta   90.00
_cell.angle_gamma   90.00
#
_symmetry.space_group_name_H-M   'P 1'
#
loop_
_entity.id
_entity.type
_entity.pdbx_description
1 polymer ?
#
loop_
_entity_poly.entity_id
_entity_poly.type
_entity_poly.pdbx_seq_one_letter_code
_entity_poly.pdbx_strand_id
1 'polypeptide(L)'
;MARFWNIFVIQEMRFLLIIFINLAQAALRQRDICNDQEINNECLVVCDGEFFECAKNCENSECSRKCFEELDVCENSCPCGADCPTGCVDCPEHPLCEDECEDAQLNNNDYKICLNEAIYELDFCLKICPPEIGCHNSCYENYTQMLFLCPCIEQERCFYSRHSEICRQKLFTKRRRIFANFSYYEHQKAETLSATGWTALPNHPKRISVHSLVGLENQSMLLIGGRDYGNGGADQSRIWQLKDENWSKIGELLQADFYGSAIYIDRSVYYFGYRSPYAIQRLDFNETEDLQNVARIGNQPGGFFLPVLFHTVSDYCI
;
A
#
# COMPACT_ATOMS: atom_id res chain seq x y z
N MET A 1 -40.20 42.43 55.06
CA MET A 1 -40.15 41.03 54.57
C MET A 1 -40.25 40.90 53.04
N ALA A 2 -41.01 41.73 52.32
CA ALA A 2 -41.14 41.63 50.85
C ALA A 2 -39.85 41.91 50.04
N ARG A 3 -38.92 42.75 50.52
CA ARG A 3 -37.65 43.04 49.81
C ARG A 3 -36.62 41.90 49.86
N PHE A 4 -36.71 41.02 50.87
CA PHE A 4 -35.80 39.88 51.00
C PHE A 4 -36.20 38.71 50.09
N TRP A 5 -37.50 38.53 49.85
CA TRP A 5 -38.01 37.50 48.93
C TRP A 5 -37.65 37.77 47.46
N ASN A 6 -37.68 39.02 47.02
CA ASN A 6 -37.31 39.38 45.63
C ASN A 6 -35.82 39.14 45.34
N ILE A 7 -34.92 39.38 46.30
CA ILE A 7 -33.49 39.13 46.11
C ILE A 7 -33.23 37.62 46.01
N PHE A 8 -33.90 36.82 46.84
CA PHE A 8 -33.75 35.37 46.85
C PHE A 8 -34.23 34.72 45.54
N VAL A 9 -35.38 35.16 45.01
CA VAL A 9 -35.94 34.65 43.73
C VAL A 9 -35.08 35.05 42.52
N ILE A 10 -34.52 36.26 42.51
CA ILE A 10 -33.62 36.71 41.42
C ILE A 10 -32.29 35.95 41.44
N GLN A 11 -31.80 35.56 42.62
CA GLN A 11 -30.54 34.84 42.77
C GLN A 11 -30.67 33.37 42.33
N GLU A 12 -31.79 32.71 42.65
CA GLU A 12 -32.14 31.36 42.18
C GLU A 12 -32.33 31.31 40.66
N MET A 13 -33.04 32.28 40.07
CA MET A 13 -33.24 32.38 38.61
C MET A 13 -31.92 32.57 37.86
N ARG A 14 -30.96 33.32 38.42
CA ARG A 14 -29.61 33.47 37.84
C ARG A 14 -28.80 32.18 37.93
N PHE A 15 -28.91 31.43 39.02
CA PHE A 15 -28.25 30.13 39.15
C PHE A 15 -28.78 29.12 38.13
N LEU A 16 -30.10 29.05 37.96
CA LEU A 16 -30.71 28.20 36.94
C LEU A 16 -30.27 28.62 35.53
N LEU A 17 -30.26 29.91 35.21
CA LEU A 17 -29.77 30.42 33.92
C LEU A 17 -28.30 30.06 33.65
N ILE A 18 -27.43 30.15 34.66
CA ILE A 18 -26.02 29.77 34.54
C ILE A 18 -25.88 28.26 34.33
N ILE A 19 -26.69 27.43 35.01
CA ILE A 19 -26.73 25.99 34.80
C ILE A 19 -27.20 25.66 33.38
N PHE A 20 -28.25 26.33 32.87
CA PHE A 20 -28.71 26.16 31.50
C PHE A 20 -27.69 26.63 30.47
N ILE A 21 -26.99 27.75 30.70
CA ILE A 21 -25.93 28.23 29.81
C ILE A 21 -24.74 27.25 29.81
N ASN A 22 -24.33 26.74 30.97
CA ASN A 22 -23.25 25.76 31.05
C ASN A 22 -23.63 24.40 30.44
N LEU A 23 -24.88 23.96 30.59
CA LEU A 23 -25.40 22.76 29.93
C LEU A 23 -25.49 22.95 28.41
N ALA A 24 -25.93 24.12 27.94
CA ALA A 24 -25.95 24.46 26.52
C ALA A 24 -24.54 24.58 25.93
N GLN A 25 -23.59 25.16 26.67
CA GLN A 25 -22.17 25.21 26.29
C GLN A 25 -21.53 23.82 26.31
N ALA A 26 -21.87 22.95 27.25
CA ALA A 26 -21.41 21.56 27.27
C ALA A 26 -21.97 20.74 26.10
N ALA A 27 -23.23 20.96 25.73
CA ALA A 27 -23.84 20.34 24.55
C ALA A 27 -23.22 20.85 23.24
N LEU A 28 -22.86 22.14 23.15
CA LEU A 28 -22.12 22.70 22.02
C LEU A 28 -20.69 22.17 21.94
N ARG A 29 -20.02 21.95 23.07
CA ARG A 29 -18.64 21.42 23.13
C ARG A 29 -18.51 19.97 22.68
N GLN A 30 -19.62 19.25 22.59
CA GLN A 30 -19.65 17.85 22.18
C GLN A 30 -19.82 17.69 20.66
N ARG A 31 -20.14 18.78 19.95
CA ARG A 31 -20.20 18.83 18.48
C ARG A 31 -18.84 18.95 17.80
N ASP A 32 -17.76 19.20 18.56
CA ASP A 32 -16.38 19.29 18.06
C ASP A 32 -15.63 17.93 18.12
N ILE A 33 -16.33 16.80 18.21
CA ILE A 33 -15.70 15.47 18.39
C ILE A 33 -15.52 14.72 17.05
N CYS A 34 -16.10 15.22 15.96
CA CYS A 34 -15.91 14.62 14.66
C CYS A 34 -14.75 15.29 13.91
N ASN A 35 -13.75 14.49 13.51
CA ASN A 35 -12.57 14.99 12.78
C ASN A 35 -12.88 15.34 11.31
N ASP A 36 -14.00 14.86 10.78
CA ASP A 36 -14.36 14.96 9.36
C ASP A 36 -15.38 16.08 9.08
N GLN A 37 -15.29 17.19 9.83
CA GLN A 37 -16.27 18.28 9.76
C GLN A 37 -16.29 18.97 8.39
N GLU A 38 -15.18 19.01 7.67
CA GLU A 38 -15.11 19.56 6.32
C GLU A 38 -15.92 18.70 5.34
N ILE A 39 -15.77 17.38 5.39
CA ILE A 39 -16.53 16.41 4.61
C ILE A 39 -18.02 16.46 4.96
N ASN A 40 -18.37 16.61 6.24
CA ASN A 40 -19.75 16.82 6.68
C ASN A 40 -20.36 18.04 5.99
N ASN A 41 -19.66 19.18 5.98
CA ASN A 41 -20.18 20.40 5.37
C ASN A 41 -20.41 20.24 3.87
N GLU A 42 -19.52 19.54 3.15
CA GLU A 42 -19.71 19.24 1.73
C GLU A 42 -20.95 18.36 1.50
N CYS A 43 -21.14 17.34 2.33
CA CYS A 43 -22.32 16.47 2.30
C CYS A 43 -23.62 17.25 2.48
N LEU A 44 -23.66 18.15 3.48
CA LEU A 44 -24.85 18.97 3.77
C LEU A 44 -25.20 19.89 2.60
N VAL A 45 -24.21 20.44 1.89
CA VAL A 45 -24.45 21.26 0.69
C VAL A 45 -25.11 20.44 -0.43
N VAL A 46 -24.74 19.17 -0.59
CA VAL A 46 -25.39 18.26 -1.55
C VAL A 46 -26.84 17.98 -1.13
N CYS A 47 -27.06 17.64 0.15
CA CYS A 47 -28.41 17.39 0.68
C CYS A 47 -29.34 18.60 0.50
N ASP A 48 -28.85 19.81 0.80
CA ASP A 48 -29.58 21.07 0.57
C ASP A 48 -29.94 21.27 -0.92
N GLY A 49 -29.01 20.93 -1.81
CA GLY A 49 -29.20 20.99 -3.26
C GLY A 49 -30.29 20.03 -3.76
N GLU A 50 -30.26 18.78 -3.31
CA GLU A 50 -31.26 17.76 -3.65
C GLU A 50 -32.64 18.12 -3.10
N PHE A 51 -32.69 18.60 -1.86
CA PHE A 51 -33.93 19.11 -1.27
C PHE A 51 -34.50 20.28 -2.06
N PHE A 52 -33.67 21.24 -2.47
CA PHE A 52 -34.13 22.39 -3.24
C PHE A 52 -34.75 21.98 -4.58
N GLU A 53 -34.12 21.05 -5.32
CA GLU A 53 -34.67 20.52 -6.57
C GLU A 53 -35.93 19.66 -6.34
N CYS A 54 -35.98 18.87 -5.26
CA CYS A 54 -37.19 18.13 -4.88
C CYS A 54 -38.36 19.08 -4.59
N ALA A 55 -38.14 20.08 -3.73
CA ALA A 55 -39.15 21.04 -3.30
C ALA A 55 -39.67 21.89 -4.46
N LYS A 56 -38.80 22.27 -5.40
CA LYS A 56 -39.16 23.02 -6.61
C LYS A 56 -40.13 22.26 -7.52
N ASN A 57 -40.02 20.93 -7.56
CA ASN A 57 -40.84 20.05 -8.39
C ASN A 57 -42.09 19.52 -7.67
N CYS A 58 -42.34 19.95 -6.42
CA CYS A 58 -43.50 19.51 -5.65
C CYS A 58 -44.75 20.37 -5.84
N GLU A 59 -45.88 19.70 -6.09
CA GLU A 59 -47.19 20.36 -6.32
C GLU A 59 -48.11 20.33 -5.09
N ASN A 60 -47.81 19.52 -4.07
CA ASN A 60 -48.69 19.33 -2.90
C ASN A 60 -47.92 19.12 -1.59
N SER A 61 -48.63 19.21 -0.47
CA SER A 61 -48.06 19.10 0.89
C SER A 61 -47.52 17.71 1.21
N GLU A 62 -48.03 16.66 0.57
CA GLU A 62 -47.53 15.29 0.78
C GLU A 62 -46.16 15.11 0.11
N CYS A 63 -45.97 15.68 -1.08
CA CYS A 63 -44.70 15.76 -1.78
C CYS A 63 -43.67 16.55 -0.95
N SER A 64 -44.04 17.73 -0.43
CA SER A 64 -43.15 18.51 0.43
C SER A 64 -42.70 17.72 1.66
N ARG A 65 -43.60 16.96 2.30
CA ARG A 65 -43.24 16.11 3.44
C ARG A 65 -42.22 15.04 3.05
N LYS A 66 -42.36 14.41 1.88
CA LYS A 66 -41.39 13.42 1.39
C LYS A 66 -40.01 14.04 1.15
N CYS A 67 -39.94 15.23 0.55
CA CYS A 67 -38.65 15.92 0.39
C CYS A 67 -37.97 16.21 1.73
N PHE A 68 -38.74 16.60 2.76
CA PHE A 68 -38.18 16.78 4.11
C PHE A 68 -37.72 15.46 4.75
N GLU A 69 -38.43 14.36 4.51
CA GLU A 69 -38.01 13.03 4.97
C GLU A 69 -36.71 12.58 4.27
N GLU A 70 -36.58 12.84 2.97
CA GLU A 70 -35.36 12.55 2.20
C GLU A 70 -34.17 13.42 2.65
N LEU A 71 -34.42 14.70 2.96
CA LEU A 71 -33.41 15.59 3.52
C LEU A 71 -32.89 15.08 4.87
N ASP A 72 -33.78 14.71 5.79
CA ASP A 72 -33.41 14.19 7.11
C ASP A 72 -32.58 12.89 6.98
N VAL A 73 -32.97 11.99 6.07
CA VAL A 73 -32.19 10.77 5.80
C VAL A 73 -30.80 11.12 5.24
N CYS A 74 -30.70 12.07 4.32
CA CYS A 74 -29.43 12.53 3.74
C CYS A 74 -28.50 13.10 4.83
N GLU A 75 -28.98 14.09 5.58
CA GLU A 75 -28.21 14.76 6.65
C GLU A 75 -27.77 13.78 7.74
N ASN A 76 -28.62 12.81 8.10
CA ASN A 76 -28.29 11.79 9.09
C ASN A 76 -27.21 10.82 8.59
N SER A 77 -27.22 10.49 7.30
CA SER A 77 -26.26 9.58 6.67
C SER A 77 -24.89 10.20 6.39
N CYS A 78 -24.79 11.54 6.39
CA CYS A 78 -23.53 12.24 6.18
C CYS A 78 -22.48 11.88 7.26
N PRO A 79 -21.18 11.91 6.95
CA PRO A 79 -20.12 11.79 7.96
C PRO A 79 -20.32 12.87 9.02
N CYS A 80 -20.20 12.54 10.31
CA CYS A 80 -20.56 13.39 11.46
C CYS A 80 -22.07 13.62 11.67
N GLY A 81 -22.93 12.96 10.88
CA GLY A 81 -24.38 12.91 11.02
C GLY A 81 -24.84 11.94 12.11
N ALA A 82 -26.15 11.79 12.29
CA ALA A 82 -26.72 10.92 13.32
C ALA A 82 -26.38 9.44 13.15
N ASP A 83 -26.28 8.97 11.89
CA ASP A 83 -25.93 7.58 11.57
C ASP A 83 -24.41 7.35 11.64
N CYS A 84 -23.61 8.41 11.48
CA CYS A 84 -22.15 8.37 11.39
C CYS A 84 -21.48 9.36 12.38
N PRO A 85 -21.67 9.22 13.71
CA PRO A 85 -21.30 10.25 14.68
C PRO A 85 -19.79 10.51 14.79
N THR A 86 -18.94 9.55 14.39
CA THR A 86 -17.48 9.73 14.35
C THR A 86 -16.92 9.96 12.95
N GLY A 87 -17.77 10.27 11.98
CA GLY A 87 -17.35 10.58 10.61
C GLY A 87 -17.09 9.35 9.76
N CYS A 88 -16.04 9.42 8.94
CA CYS A 88 -15.65 8.36 8.02
C CYS A 88 -15.13 7.09 8.71
N VAL A 89 -14.83 7.17 10.02
CA VAL A 89 -14.48 6.00 10.84
C VAL A 89 -15.65 5.02 10.97
N ASP A 90 -16.88 5.53 11.18
CA ASP A 90 -18.08 4.70 11.31
C ASP A 90 -18.76 4.43 9.97
N CYS A 91 -18.49 5.26 8.95
CA CYS A 91 -19.12 5.18 7.63
C CYS A 91 -18.11 5.14 6.47
N PRO A 92 -17.24 4.11 6.42
CA PRO A 92 -16.22 3.99 5.38
C PRO A 92 -16.79 3.68 3.98
N GLU A 93 -18.04 3.23 3.89
CA GLU A 93 -18.72 2.99 2.61
C GLU A 93 -19.45 4.25 2.07
N HIS A 94 -19.46 5.35 2.84
CA HIS A 94 -20.09 6.59 2.41
C HIS A 94 -19.31 7.19 1.22
N PRO A 95 -19.95 7.60 0.11
CA PRO A 95 -19.27 8.04 -1.11
C PRO A 95 -18.27 9.20 -0.93
N LEU A 96 -18.50 10.06 0.08
CA LEU A 96 -17.60 11.17 0.42
C LEU A 96 -16.45 10.77 1.35
N CYS A 97 -16.48 9.56 1.90
CA CYS A 97 -15.38 8.98 2.66
C CYS A 97 -14.45 8.18 1.73
N GLU A 98 -14.19 8.75 0.56
CA GLU A 98 -13.22 8.21 -0.40
C GLU A 98 -11.87 8.10 0.33
N ASP A 99 -11.25 6.92 0.27
CA ASP A 99 -10.01 6.66 0.99
C ASP A 99 -8.92 7.56 0.38
N GLU A 100 -8.56 8.67 1.04
CA GLU A 100 -7.50 9.59 0.58
C GLU A 100 -6.14 8.90 0.37
N CYS A 101 -6.05 7.64 0.80
CA CYS A 101 -4.90 6.78 0.66
C CYS A 101 -5.02 5.76 -0.48
N GLU A 102 -6.18 5.64 -1.13
CA GLU A 102 -6.31 4.90 -2.39
C GLU A 102 -5.52 5.65 -3.46
N ASP A 103 -4.51 5.00 -4.05
CA ASP A 103 -3.58 5.62 -4.99
C ASP A 103 -2.93 6.93 -4.46
N ALA A 104 -2.55 6.97 -3.17
CA ALA A 104 -1.95 8.16 -2.52
C ALA A 104 -0.75 8.74 -3.30
N GLN A 105 0.07 7.89 -3.93
CA GLN A 105 1.12 8.28 -4.89
C GLN A 105 0.65 9.19 -6.02
N LEU A 106 -0.64 9.18 -6.37
CA LEU A 106 -1.25 9.90 -7.50
C LEU A 106 -2.19 11.02 -7.06
N ASN A 107 -2.96 10.86 -5.99
CA ASN A 107 -3.99 11.81 -5.58
C ASN A 107 -3.68 12.56 -4.27
N ASN A 108 -2.76 12.07 -3.44
CA ASN A 108 -2.45 12.66 -2.14
C ASN A 108 -1.17 13.48 -2.19
N ASN A 109 -1.30 14.82 -2.18
CA ASN A 109 -0.15 15.71 -2.26
C ASN A 109 0.74 15.67 -1.02
N ASP A 110 0.17 15.47 0.16
CA ASP A 110 0.92 15.42 1.42
C ASP A 110 1.78 14.15 1.49
N TYR A 111 1.25 13.03 0.99
CA TYR A 111 2.02 11.80 0.83
C TYR A 111 3.19 11.99 -0.14
N LYS A 112 2.93 12.56 -1.31
CA LYS A 112 3.98 12.82 -2.31
C LYS A 112 5.08 13.72 -1.77
N ILE A 113 4.72 14.78 -1.04
CA ILE A 113 5.70 15.70 -0.43
C ILE A 113 6.56 14.94 0.58
N CYS A 114 5.94 14.20 1.50
CA CYS A 114 6.66 13.44 2.52
C CYS A 114 7.58 12.37 1.92
N LEU A 115 7.09 11.62 0.92
CA LEU A 115 7.86 10.61 0.22
C LEU A 115 9.08 11.22 -0.50
N ASN A 116 8.88 12.34 -1.20
CA ASN A 116 9.97 13.02 -1.91
C ASN A 116 10.99 13.61 -0.94
N GLU A 117 10.57 14.14 0.21
CA GLU A 117 11.47 14.62 1.26
C GLU A 117 12.32 13.47 1.84
N ALA A 118 11.70 12.33 2.14
CA ALA A 118 12.42 11.15 2.61
C ALA A 118 13.44 10.64 1.57
N ILE A 119 13.07 10.61 0.29
CA ILE A 119 13.97 10.20 -0.80
C ILE A 119 15.13 11.19 -0.95
N TYR A 120 14.86 12.49 -0.86
CA TYR A 120 15.88 13.53 -0.93
C TYR A 120 16.92 13.38 0.18
N GLU A 121 16.48 13.19 1.42
CA GLU A 121 17.37 12.98 2.57
C GLU A 121 18.18 11.68 2.43
N LEU A 122 17.59 10.61 1.89
CA LEU A 122 18.30 9.37 1.59
C LEU A 122 19.40 9.60 0.55
N ASP A 123 19.09 10.23 -0.57
CA ASP A 123 20.05 10.51 -1.64
C ASP A 123 21.19 11.42 -1.14
N PHE A 124 20.87 12.45 -0.37
CA PHE A 124 21.85 13.31 0.26
C PHE A 124 22.76 12.54 1.22
N CYS A 125 22.20 11.68 2.07
CA CYS A 125 22.94 10.83 2.99
C CYS A 125 23.89 9.87 2.25
N LEU A 126 23.40 9.21 1.20
CA LEU A 126 24.20 8.27 0.40
C LEU A 126 25.33 8.96 -0.38
N LYS A 127 25.13 10.22 -0.83
CA LYS A 127 26.18 11.00 -1.52
C LYS A 127 27.34 11.36 -0.61
N ILE A 128 27.08 11.58 0.68
CA ILE A 128 28.08 12.00 1.66
C ILE A 128 28.68 10.78 2.40
N CYS A 129 27.99 9.63 2.37
CA CYS A 129 28.50 8.41 2.95
C CYS A 129 29.81 7.94 2.29
N PRO A 130 30.84 7.59 3.09
CA PRO A 130 31.92 6.75 2.60
C PRO A 130 31.38 5.37 2.18
N PRO A 131 32.11 4.61 1.34
CA PRO A 131 31.71 3.28 0.86
C PRO A 131 31.83 2.21 1.96
N GLU A 132 31.22 2.46 3.11
CA GLU A 132 31.17 1.60 4.28
C GLU A 132 29.72 1.19 4.53
N ILE A 133 29.52 -0.13 4.70
CA ILE A 133 28.20 -0.74 4.86
C ILE A 133 27.44 -0.13 6.05
N GLY A 134 28.14 0.23 7.13
CA GLY A 134 27.53 0.83 8.32
C GLY A 134 26.87 2.20 8.03
N CYS A 135 27.51 3.03 7.20
CA CYS A 135 26.98 4.34 6.85
C CYS A 135 25.72 4.21 6.00
N HIS A 136 25.77 3.35 4.97
CA HIS A 136 24.61 3.11 4.11
C HIS A 136 23.42 2.54 4.90
N ASN A 137 23.67 1.58 5.80
CA ASN A 137 22.62 1.02 6.66
C ASN A 137 21.95 2.11 7.50
N SER A 138 22.73 3.03 8.08
CA SER A 138 22.18 4.16 8.85
C SER A 138 21.32 5.09 7.99
N CYS A 139 21.73 5.38 6.75
CA CYS A 139 20.90 6.17 5.82
C CYS A 139 19.56 5.50 5.53
N TYR A 140 19.57 4.18 5.28
CA TYR A 140 18.34 3.42 5.03
C TYR A 140 17.46 3.27 6.26
N GLU A 141 18.03 3.15 7.46
CA GLU A 141 17.28 3.16 8.73
C GLU A 141 16.57 4.49 8.93
N ASN A 142 17.26 5.63 8.71
CA ASN A 142 16.66 6.96 8.81
C ASN A 142 15.54 7.15 7.79
N TYR A 143 15.79 6.78 6.53
CA TYR A 143 14.77 6.80 5.48
C TYR A 143 13.52 5.99 5.86
N THR A 144 13.72 4.79 6.43
CA THR A 144 12.61 3.94 6.88
C THR A 144 11.80 4.62 7.98
N GLN A 145 12.46 5.30 8.93
CA GLN A 145 11.79 6.06 9.98
C GLN A 145 11.00 7.24 9.43
N MET A 146 11.55 7.98 8.47
CA MET A 146 10.85 9.08 7.79
C MET A 146 9.62 8.58 7.05
N LEU A 147 9.72 7.46 6.34
CA LEU A 147 8.57 6.85 5.67
C LEU A 147 7.45 6.48 6.64
N PHE A 148 7.76 5.95 7.82
CA PHE A 148 6.75 5.61 8.83
C PHE A 148 5.97 6.82 9.36
N LEU A 149 6.48 8.03 9.16
CA LEU A 149 5.80 9.28 9.52
C LEU A 149 4.97 9.86 8.38
N CYS A 150 5.09 9.34 7.16
CA CYS A 150 4.30 9.81 6.03
C CYS A 150 2.83 9.38 6.15
N PRO A 151 1.88 10.24 5.75
CA PRO A 151 0.46 9.88 5.69
C PRO A 151 0.27 8.68 4.75
N CYS A 152 -0.76 7.86 4.92
CA CYS A 152 -1.08 6.74 4.01
C CYS A 152 -0.03 5.61 3.86
N ILE A 153 1.16 5.68 4.46
CA ILE A 153 2.24 4.67 4.29
C ILE A 153 1.85 3.27 4.82
N GLU A 154 0.93 3.21 5.78
CA GLU A 154 0.38 1.96 6.31
C GLU A 154 -0.72 1.40 5.39
N GLN A 155 -1.50 2.26 4.72
CA GLN A 155 -2.62 1.91 3.84
C GLN A 155 -2.18 1.51 2.43
N GLU A 156 -1.19 2.17 1.83
CA GLU A 156 -0.62 1.75 0.53
C GLU A 156 -0.04 0.33 0.58
N ARG A 157 0.49 -0.08 1.73
CA ARG A 157 0.99 -1.44 1.96
C ARG A 157 -0.13 -2.49 2.09
N CYS A 158 -1.37 -2.07 2.36
CA CYS A 158 -2.54 -2.93 2.53
C CYS A 158 -3.38 -3.05 1.23
N PHE A 159 -3.36 -2.06 0.33
CA PHE A 159 -4.22 -2.05 -0.88
C PHE A 159 -3.84 -3.08 -1.95
N TYR A 160 -2.57 -3.48 -2.06
CA TYR A 160 -2.16 -4.62 -2.91
C TYR A 160 -2.68 -5.99 -2.39
N SER A 161 -3.45 -6.02 -1.31
CA SER A 161 -4.20 -7.21 -0.91
C SER A 161 -5.61 -6.87 -0.46
N ARG A 162 -6.56 -6.87 -1.39
CA ARG A 162 -7.99 -6.83 -1.12
C ARG A 162 -8.39 -7.98 -0.18
N HIS A 163 -8.54 -7.67 1.10
CA HIS A 163 -9.53 -8.12 2.08
C HIS A 163 -9.03 -7.79 3.49
N SER A 164 -9.89 -7.07 4.21
CA SER A 164 -9.75 -6.58 5.57
C SER A 164 -9.47 -7.69 6.60
N GLU A 165 -8.97 -7.26 7.76
CA GLU A 165 -8.66 -8.03 8.98
C GLU A 165 -7.28 -8.72 9.07
N ILE A 166 -6.45 -8.69 8.02
CA ILE A 166 -5.13 -9.38 8.03
C ILE A 166 -3.92 -8.43 8.08
N CYS A 167 -4.12 -7.11 8.14
CA CYS A 167 -3.00 -6.14 8.11
C CYS A 167 -2.18 -6.08 9.41
N ARG A 168 -2.70 -6.52 10.56
CA ARG A 168 -1.92 -6.52 11.82
C ARG A 168 -0.97 -7.71 11.99
N GLN A 169 -1.05 -8.74 11.15
CA GLN A 169 -0.19 -9.94 11.21
C GLN A 169 0.65 -10.19 9.95
N LYS A 170 0.38 -9.52 8.81
CA LYS A 170 0.99 -9.86 7.50
C LYS A 170 2.26 -9.13 7.10
N LEU A 171 2.64 -8.03 7.76
CA LEU A 171 3.89 -7.31 7.46
C LEU A 171 5.16 -8.14 7.73
N PHE A 172 5.05 -9.22 8.51
CA PHE A 172 6.14 -10.18 8.72
C PHE A 172 5.92 -11.57 8.12
N THR A 173 4.73 -11.87 7.57
CA THR A 173 4.38 -13.23 7.09
C THR A 173 4.13 -13.35 5.58
N LYS A 174 3.97 -12.27 4.80
CA LYS A 174 3.61 -12.40 3.37
C LYS A 174 4.71 -12.11 2.34
N ARG A 175 5.85 -11.54 2.73
CA ARG A 175 7.08 -11.70 1.94
C ARG A 175 7.95 -12.69 2.69
N ARG A 176 7.74 -13.99 2.44
CA ARG A 176 8.82 -14.95 2.58
C ARG A 176 9.96 -14.40 1.73
N ARG A 177 10.88 -13.65 2.33
CA ARG A 177 12.14 -13.32 1.65
C ARG A 177 12.87 -14.65 1.62
N ILE A 178 12.66 -15.38 0.54
CA ILE A 178 13.38 -16.60 0.27
C ILE A 178 14.74 -16.14 -0.21
N PHE A 179 15.75 -16.34 0.63
CA PHE A 179 17.13 -16.18 0.22
C PHE A 179 17.67 -17.57 -0.10
N ALA A 180 17.81 -17.87 -1.39
CA ALA A 180 18.87 -18.79 -1.77
C ALA A 180 20.15 -17.96 -1.73
N ASN A 181 21.04 -18.26 -0.78
CA ASN A 181 22.23 -17.45 -0.52
C ASN A 181 23.02 -17.22 -1.83
N PHE A 182 23.25 -15.95 -2.18
CA PHE A 182 24.15 -15.55 -3.25
C PHE A 182 25.57 -15.75 -2.76
N SER A 183 26.10 -16.94 -2.98
CA SER A 183 27.48 -17.23 -2.64
C SER A 183 28.16 -18.04 -3.72
N TYR A 184 29.45 -17.79 -3.92
CA TYR A 184 30.35 -18.64 -4.69
C TYR A 184 30.45 -20.07 -4.12
N TYR A 185 29.85 -20.33 -2.94
CA TYR A 185 29.74 -21.66 -2.36
C TYR A 185 28.63 -22.48 -3.04
N GLU A 186 29.04 -23.56 -3.68
CA GLU A 186 28.27 -24.48 -4.52
C GLU A 186 27.21 -25.30 -3.75
N HIS A 187 26.20 -24.65 -3.16
CA HIS A 187 25.18 -25.34 -2.37
C HIS A 187 23.81 -25.42 -3.06
N GLN A 188 22.99 -26.33 -2.55
CA GLN A 188 21.59 -26.54 -2.96
C GLN A 188 20.60 -25.87 -1.99
N LYS A 189 21.11 -25.19 -0.95
CA LYS A 189 20.33 -24.73 0.18
C LYS A 189 19.38 -23.60 -0.21
N ALA A 190 18.12 -23.72 0.23
CA ALA A 190 17.12 -22.65 0.17
C ALA A 190 16.64 -22.34 1.59
N GLU A 191 16.46 -21.06 1.91
CA GLU A 191 16.02 -20.60 3.23
C GLU A 191 15.02 -19.47 3.08
N THR A 192 14.09 -19.35 4.01
CA THR A 192 13.22 -18.18 4.11
C THR A 192 13.41 -17.48 5.45
N LEU A 193 13.35 -16.15 5.42
CA LEU A 193 13.38 -15.34 6.62
C LEU A 193 11.94 -14.97 7.04
N SER A 194 11.60 -15.21 8.30
CA SER A 194 10.36 -14.76 8.95
C SER A 194 10.69 -13.88 10.17
N ALA A 195 9.67 -13.35 10.86
CA ALA A 195 9.86 -12.63 12.13
C ALA A 195 10.62 -13.43 13.20
N THR A 196 10.52 -14.76 13.18
CA THR A 196 11.15 -15.63 14.17
C THR A 196 12.54 -16.09 13.74
N GLY A 197 13.03 -15.62 12.60
CA GLY A 197 14.36 -15.96 12.07
C GLY A 197 14.32 -16.80 10.79
N TRP A 198 15.46 -17.40 10.49
CA TRP A 198 15.67 -18.22 9.30
C TRP A 198 15.09 -19.62 9.45
N THR A 199 14.31 -20.04 8.47
CA THR A 199 13.83 -21.42 8.37
C THR A 199 14.33 -22.05 7.07
N ALA A 200 14.75 -23.31 7.17
CA ALA A 200 15.21 -24.05 6.01
C ALA A 200 14.02 -24.43 5.12
N LEU A 201 14.21 -24.28 3.82
CA LEU A 201 13.33 -24.81 2.79
C LEU A 201 13.97 -26.07 2.16
N PRO A 202 13.21 -26.86 1.41
CA PRO A 202 13.75 -27.98 0.67
C PRO A 202 14.88 -27.55 -0.26
N ASN A 203 15.94 -28.35 -0.26
CA ASN A 203 17.11 -28.12 -1.12
C ASN A 203 16.72 -28.19 -2.60
N HIS A 204 17.28 -27.30 -3.40
CA HIS A 204 17.16 -27.33 -4.85
C HIS A 204 17.84 -28.59 -5.42
N PRO A 205 17.27 -29.29 -6.41
CA PRO A 205 17.85 -30.53 -6.97
C PRO A 205 19.20 -30.34 -7.66
N LYS A 206 19.60 -29.10 -7.96
CA LYS A 206 20.84 -28.71 -8.63
C LYS A 206 21.60 -27.66 -7.83
N ARG A 207 22.93 -27.65 -7.95
CA ARG A 207 23.81 -26.64 -7.36
C ARG A 207 23.86 -25.42 -8.28
N ILE A 208 22.83 -24.58 -8.22
CA ILE A 208 22.71 -23.41 -9.09
C ILE A 208 23.06 -22.16 -8.29
N SER A 209 24.07 -21.43 -8.75
CA SER A 209 24.43 -20.12 -8.21
C SER A 209 24.21 -19.04 -9.26
N VAL A 210 24.33 -17.77 -8.87
CA VAL A 210 24.27 -16.59 -9.77
C VAL A 210 22.99 -16.52 -10.62
N HIS A 211 21.90 -17.06 -10.07
CA HIS A 211 20.55 -17.05 -10.61
C HIS A 211 19.76 -15.85 -10.08
N SER A 212 18.65 -15.51 -10.73
CA SER A 212 17.69 -14.52 -10.22
C SER A 212 16.54 -15.23 -9.50
N LEU A 213 16.03 -14.63 -8.42
CA LEU A 213 14.85 -15.09 -7.70
C LEU A 213 13.73 -14.07 -7.80
N VAL A 214 12.50 -14.55 -8.07
CA VAL A 214 11.31 -13.71 -8.17
C VAL A 214 10.14 -14.41 -7.47
N GLY A 215 9.42 -13.69 -6.60
CA GLY A 215 8.19 -14.20 -6.00
C GLY A 215 6.97 -13.90 -6.88
N LEU A 216 6.02 -14.82 -6.93
CA LEU A 216 4.73 -14.66 -7.64
C LEU A 216 3.58 -14.42 -6.65
N GLU A 217 2.40 -14.02 -7.14
CA GLU A 217 1.25 -13.69 -6.29
C GLU A 217 0.67 -14.92 -5.57
N ASN A 218 0.79 -16.08 -6.19
CA ASN A 218 0.37 -17.36 -5.61
C ASN A 218 1.34 -17.89 -4.51
N GLN A 219 2.24 -17.03 -4.00
CA GLN A 219 3.25 -17.35 -2.97
C GLN A 219 4.31 -18.36 -3.41
N SER A 220 4.36 -18.72 -4.70
CA SER A 220 5.48 -19.47 -5.25
C SER A 220 6.67 -18.56 -5.55
N MET A 221 7.83 -19.18 -5.75
CA MET A 221 9.05 -18.48 -6.12
C MET A 221 9.65 -19.12 -7.37
N LEU A 222 10.16 -18.29 -8.25
CA LEU A 222 10.91 -18.68 -9.43
C LEU A 222 12.41 -18.54 -9.19
N LEU A 223 13.16 -19.52 -9.69
CA LEU A 223 14.60 -19.46 -9.90
C LEU A 223 14.85 -19.46 -11.42
N ILE A 224 15.52 -18.41 -11.89
CA ILE A 224 15.69 -18.12 -13.32
C ILE A 224 17.18 -18.00 -13.63
N GLY A 225 17.65 -18.78 -14.60
CA GLY A 225 19.04 -18.74 -15.07
C GLY A 225 20.07 -19.20 -14.02
N GLY A 226 21.31 -18.77 -14.18
CA GLY A 226 22.43 -19.08 -13.31
C GLY A 226 23.38 -20.14 -13.89
N ARG A 227 24.30 -20.61 -13.03
CA ARG A 227 25.30 -21.62 -13.37
C ARG A 227 25.08 -22.91 -12.61
N ASP A 228 24.99 -24.04 -13.33
CA ASP A 228 24.87 -25.37 -12.75
C ASP A 228 26.26 -25.95 -12.45
N TYR A 229 26.71 -25.82 -11.20
CA TYR A 229 27.98 -26.38 -10.74
C TYR A 229 27.96 -27.90 -10.61
N GLY A 230 26.76 -28.53 -10.59
CA GLY A 230 26.64 -29.98 -10.78
C GLY A 230 27.03 -30.43 -12.19
N ASN A 231 27.11 -29.49 -13.15
CA ASN A 231 27.47 -29.70 -14.53
C ASN A 231 28.68 -28.84 -14.95
N GLY A 232 29.69 -28.74 -14.08
CA GLY A 232 30.94 -28.03 -14.37
C GLY A 232 30.82 -26.50 -14.47
N GLY A 233 29.75 -25.92 -13.91
CA GLY A 233 29.52 -24.48 -13.92
C GLY A 233 28.92 -23.96 -15.23
N ALA A 234 28.31 -24.84 -16.02
CA ALA A 234 27.65 -24.46 -17.27
C ALA A 234 26.47 -23.52 -17.03
N ASP A 235 26.36 -22.49 -17.87
CA ASP A 235 25.21 -21.58 -17.89
C ASP A 235 23.94 -22.38 -18.22
N GLN A 236 22.85 -22.10 -17.50
CA GLN A 236 21.62 -22.89 -17.59
C GLN A 236 20.41 -21.99 -17.91
N SER A 237 19.50 -22.46 -18.76
CA SER A 237 18.30 -21.70 -19.15
C SER A 237 17.06 -22.07 -18.34
N ARG A 238 17.09 -23.09 -17.48
CA ARG A 238 15.88 -23.64 -16.87
C ARG A 238 15.26 -22.67 -15.87
N ILE A 239 13.94 -22.63 -15.90
CA ILE A 239 13.08 -21.90 -14.98
C ILE A 239 12.51 -22.93 -13.99
N TRP A 240 12.83 -22.75 -12.72
CA TRP A 240 12.36 -23.60 -11.63
C TRP A 240 11.36 -22.85 -10.78
N GLN A 241 10.35 -23.54 -10.27
CA GLN A 241 9.37 -23.02 -9.33
C GLN A 241 9.45 -23.81 -8.03
N LEU A 242 9.53 -23.08 -6.92
CA LEU A 242 9.27 -23.59 -5.58
C LEU A 242 7.83 -23.25 -5.20
N LYS A 243 6.99 -24.28 -5.09
CA LYS A 243 5.59 -24.17 -4.66
C LYS A 243 5.28 -25.32 -3.72
N ASP A 244 4.59 -25.03 -2.61
CA ASP A 244 4.21 -26.03 -1.61
C ASP A 244 5.37 -26.93 -1.18
N GLU A 245 6.54 -26.32 -0.92
CA GLU A 245 7.77 -27.02 -0.53
C GLU A 245 8.25 -28.06 -1.56
N ASN A 246 7.93 -27.85 -2.83
CA ASN A 246 8.40 -28.71 -3.91
C ASN A 246 9.02 -27.91 -5.06
N TRP A 247 10.20 -28.35 -5.50
CA TRP A 247 10.89 -27.78 -6.63
C TRP A 247 10.48 -28.51 -7.91
N SER A 248 9.95 -27.76 -8.87
CA SER A 248 9.60 -28.28 -10.19
C SER A 248 10.21 -27.43 -11.30
N LYS A 249 10.64 -28.06 -12.38
CA LYS A 249 11.06 -27.35 -13.60
C LYS A 249 9.81 -27.01 -14.39
N ILE A 250 9.55 -25.73 -14.62
CA ILE A 250 8.34 -25.26 -15.31
C ILE A 250 8.61 -24.76 -16.73
N GLY A 251 9.86 -24.49 -17.09
CA GLY A 251 10.20 -23.99 -18.42
C GLY A 251 11.69 -23.78 -18.63
N GLU A 252 12.03 -23.13 -19.74
CA GLU A 252 13.38 -22.69 -20.09
C GLU A 252 13.34 -21.30 -20.73
N LEU A 253 14.35 -20.49 -20.43
CA LEU A 253 14.71 -19.30 -21.17
C LEU A 253 15.12 -19.68 -22.60
N LEU A 254 14.90 -18.77 -23.53
CA LEU A 254 15.33 -18.88 -24.93
C LEU A 254 16.86 -18.87 -25.07
N GLN A 255 17.55 -18.28 -24.08
CA GLN A 255 19.01 -18.25 -23.98
C GLN A 255 19.42 -18.50 -22.54
N ALA A 256 20.42 -19.38 -22.34
CA ALA A 256 21.05 -19.58 -21.03
C ALA A 256 21.80 -18.32 -20.60
N ASP A 257 21.62 -17.93 -19.35
CA ASP A 257 22.10 -16.65 -18.83
C ASP A 257 22.33 -16.73 -17.31
N PHE A 258 23.15 -15.84 -16.77
CA PHE A 258 23.57 -15.78 -15.37
C PHE A 258 23.96 -14.34 -14.99
N TYR A 259 23.93 -14.01 -13.71
CA TYR A 259 24.06 -12.61 -13.22
C TYR A 259 23.01 -11.62 -13.77
N GLY A 260 21.94 -12.14 -14.37
CA GLY A 260 20.79 -11.32 -14.74
C GLY A 260 19.98 -10.87 -13.52
N SER A 261 19.08 -9.93 -13.76
CA SER A 261 18.07 -9.49 -12.79
C SER A 261 16.69 -9.75 -13.34
N ALA A 262 15.73 -9.97 -12.46
CA ALA A 262 14.36 -10.16 -12.86
C ALA A 262 13.39 -9.39 -11.97
N ILE A 263 12.29 -8.91 -12.56
CA ILE A 263 11.22 -8.18 -11.88
C ILE A 263 9.87 -8.73 -12.35
N TYR A 264 8.93 -8.88 -11.41
CA TYR A 264 7.56 -9.28 -11.68
C TYR A 264 6.66 -8.05 -11.74
N ILE A 265 5.95 -7.87 -12.86
CA ILE A 265 5.06 -6.74 -13.13
C ILE A 265 3.85 -7.31 -13.89
N ASP A 266 2.64 -7.10 -13.39
CA ASP A 266 1.37 -7.43 -14.05
C ASP A 266 1.35 -8.82 -14.72
N ARG A 267 1.57 -9.88 -13.94
CA ARG A 267 1.62 -11.29 -14.40
C ARG A 267 2.71 -11.63 -15.42
N SER A 268 3.70 -10.75 -15.54
CA SER A 268 4.85 -10.96 -16.41
C SER A 268 6.14 -10.85 -15.61
N VAL A 269 7.08 -11.77 -15.81
CA VAL A 269 8.44 -11.63 -15.30
C VAL A 269 9.34 -11.12 -16.41
N TYR A 270 9.97 -9.98 -16.18
CA TYR A 270 10.95 -9.40 -17.09
C TYR A 270 12.35 -9.78 -16.60
N TYR A 271 13.05 -10.59 -17.38
CA TYR A 271 14.41 -11.04 -17.13
C TYR A 271 15.40 -10.28 -18.02
N PHE A 272 16.36 -9.62 -17.38
CA PHE A 272 17.39 -8.83 -18.01
C PHE A 272 18.74 -9.52 -17.84
N GLY A 273 19.34 -9.96 -18.95
CA GLY A 273 20.64 -10.59 -18.94
C GLY A 273 21.78 -9.68 -18.46
N TYR A 274 22.94 -10.26 -18.18
CA TYR A 274 24.07 -9.49 -17.62
C TYR A 274 24.79 -8.60 -18.65
N ARG A 275 25.03 -9.08 -19.88
CA ARG A 275 25.86 -8.34 -20.86
C ARG A 275 25.36 -8.48 -22.28
N SER A 276 25.75 -7.58 -23.18
CA SER A 276 25.58 -7.81 -24.61
C SER A 276 26.36 -9.08 -25.03
N PRO A 277 25.78 -10.00 -25.84
CA PRO A 277 24.50 -9.94 -26.54
C PRO A 277 23.37 -10.75 -25.87
N TYR A 278 23.36 -10.90 -24.54
CA TYR A 278 22.33 -11.64 -23.82
C TYR A 278 20.93 -11.02 -24.00
N ALA A 279 19.94 -11.88 -24.14
CA ALA A 279 18.55 -11.53 -24.39
C ALA A 279 17.87 -10.92 -23.16
N ILE A 280 17.04 -9.90 -23.41
CA ILE A 280 16.02 -9.47 -22.48
C ILE A 280 14.76 -10.28 -22.81
N GLN A 281 14.23 -10.97 -21.81
CA GLN A 281 13.17 -11.97 -22.00
C GLN A 281 11.99 -11.68 -21.07
N ARG A 282 10.78 -11.85 -21.57
CA ARG A 282 9.53 -11.72 -20.81
C ARG A 282 8.90 -13.11 -20.68
N LEU A 283 8.58 -13.50 -19.46
CA LEU A 283 7.88 -14.73 -19.14
C LEU A 283 6.44 -14.35 -18.79
N ASP A 284 5.48 -14.87 -19.54
CA ASP A 284 4.06 -14.56 -19.40
C ASP A 284 3.37 -15.66 -18.59
N PHE A 285 2.60 -15.29 -17.57
CA PHE A 285 1.85 -16.20 -16.71
C PHE A 285 0.33 -15.99 -16.86
N ASN A 286 -0.44 -17.05 -16.59
CA ASN A 286 -1.90 -16.98 -16.55
C ASN A 286 -2.41 -16.53 -15.16
N GLU A 287 -3.73 -16.59 -14.95
CA GLU A 287 -4.37 -16.23 -13.68
C GLU A 287 -3.89 -17.07 -12.49
N THR A 288 -3.56 -18.35 -12.73
CA THR A 288 -3.09 -19.31 -11.73
C THR A 288 -1.57 -19.33 -11.55
N GLU A 289 -0.86 -18.40 -12.21
CA GLU A 289 0.61 -18.29 -12.21
C GLU A 289 1.32 -19.50 -12.84
N ASP A 290 0.70 -20.08 -13.87
CA ASP A 290 1.30 -21.08 -14.74
C ASP A 290 1.96 -20.40 -15.95
N LEU A 291 3.21 -20.75 -16.22
CA LEU A 291 4.00 -20.20 -17.32
C LEU A 291 3.36 -20.55 -18.68
N GLN A 292 2.98 -19.54 -19.45
CA GLN A 292 2.35 -19.68 -20.76
C GLN A 292 3.36 -19.51 -21.90
N ASN A 293 4.24 -18.52 -21.78
CA ASN A 293 5.12 -18.13 -22.88
C ASN A 293 6.43 -17.52 -22.38
N VAL A 294 7.49 -17.64 -23.18
CA VAL A 294 8.77 -16.94 -22.99
C VAL A 294 9.12 -16.23 -24.28
N ALA A 295 9.08 -14.89 -24.27
CA ALA A 295 9.35 -14.05 -25.41
C ALA A 295 10.66 -13.29 -25.25
N ARG A 296 11.45 -13.17 -26.32
CA ARG A 296 12.57 -12.22 -26.38
C ARG A 296 12.02 -10.85 -26.74
N ILE A 297 12.24 -9.87 -25.88
CA ILE A 297 11.77 -8.49 -26.07
C ILE A 297 12.90 -7.52 -26.40
N GLY A 298 14.14 -7.96 -26.30
CA GLY A 298 15.30 -7.14 -26.65
C GLY A 298 16.61 -7.85 -26.39
N ASN A 299 17.69 -7.09 -26.47
CA ASN A 299 19.03 -7.50 -26.09
C ASN A 299 19.64 -6.44 -25.18
N GLN A 300 20.52 -6.88 -24.30
CA GLN A 300 21.29 -5.95 -23.50
C GLN A 300 22.18 -5.08 -24.41
N PRO A 301 22.10 -3.74 -24.32
CA PRO A 301 22.92 -2.85 -25.13
C PRO A 301 24.38 -2.79 -24.65
N GLY A 302 24.66 -3.23 -23.43
CA GLY A 302 25.99 -3.16 -22.80
C GLY A 302 26.17 -4.21 -21.71
N GLY A 303 27.23 -4.08 -20.90
CA GLY A 303 27.48 -4.91 -19.73
C GLY A 303 26.94 -4.26 -18.47
N PHE A 304 25.91 -4.84 -17.86
CA PHE A 304 25.26 -4.36 -16.65
C PHE A 304 25.31 -5.45 -15.59
N PHE A 305 26.28 -5.39 -14.69
CA PHE A 305 26.43 -6.38 -13.62
C PHE A 305 25.35 -6.21 -12.57
N LEU A 306 24.47 -7.21 -12.42
CA LEU A 306 23.36 -7.22 -11.46
C LEU A 306 22.52 -5.92 -11.53
N PRO A 307 21.89 -5.62 -12.68
CA PRO A 307 21.20 -4.36 -12.86
C PRO A 307 20.07 -4.21 -11.83
N VAL A 308 19.99 -3.06 -11.18
CA VAL A 308 18.86 -2.74 -10.31
C VAL A 308 17.69 -2.37 -11.22
N LEU A 309 16.56 -3.06 -11.03
CA LEU A 309 15.36 -2.86 -11.84
C LEU A 309 14.31 -2.11 -11.01
N PHE A 310 13.71 -1.09 -11.60
CA PHE A 310 12.63 -0.32 -11.02
C PHE A 310 11.41 -0.38 -11.93
N HIS A 311 10.23 -0.60 -11.36
CA HIS A 311 8.96 -0.36 -12.04
C HIS A 311 8.56 1.09 -11.76
N THR A 312 8.39 1.89 -12.79
CA THR A 312 8.05 3.31 -12.67
C THR A 312 6.84 3.61 -13.55
N VAL A 313 5.98 4.53 -13.10
CA VAL A 313 4.99 5.13 -14.00
C VAL A 313 5.71 5.92 -15.10
N SER A 314 5.11 5.95 -16.28
CA SER A 314 5.67 6.61 -17.44
C SER A 314 5.63 8.13 -17.28
N ASP A 315 6.72 8.73 -16.80
CA ASP A 315 6.85 10.18 -16.66
C ASP A 315 7.35 10.81 -17.98
N TYR A 316 6.50 10.78 -19.02
CA TYR A 316 6.75 11.58 -20.22
C TYR A 316 6.21 12.99 -19.98
N CYS A 317 7.09 13.91 -19.57
CA CYS A 317 6.92 15.31 -19.93
C CYS A 317 6.98 15.40 -21.47
N ILE A 318 5.84 15.61 -22.13
CA ILE A 318 5.76 15.99 -23.56
C ILE A 318 5.78 17.52 -23.66
#